data_AF-I5BT35-F1
#
_entry.id   AF-I5BT35-F1
#
_cell.length_a   1.000
_cell.length_b   1.000
_cell.length_c   1.000
_cell.angle_alpha   90.00
_cell.angle_beta   90.00
_cell.angle_gamma   90.00
#
_symmetry.space_group_name_H-M   'P 1'
#
loop_
_entity.id
_entity.type
_entity.pdbx_description
1 polymer ?
#
loop_
_entity_poly.entity_id
_entity_poly.type
_entity_poly.pdbx_seq_one_letter_code
_entity_poly.pdbx_strand_id
1 'polypeptide(L)'
;MTSPIRKIYFGIADRHQMFRLFDRHAQRPDRWQNDDSALYAGEWFEIAQAQHDYMLDILPPLWMRGDVFAMREFLTGSITSVFYTLNINGVPRFFHAYCDLSDRRSPYEMRDAIVERERQPVKAMTRGERIEHIWSATHDDYRGYAGADFRPEHRGKRTVIVYGKPGTRFELLECLSDRQISEKLPVHLRHLPLPEAA
;
A
#
# COMPACT_ATOMS: atom_id res chain seq x y z
N MET A 1 -10.61 10.97 -10.76
CA MET A 1 -9.14 11.15 -10.87
C MET A 1 -8.52 9.84 -10.45
N THR A 2 -7.76 9.18 -11.32
CA THR A 2 -7.09 7.91 -11.00
C THR A 2 -5.96 8.18 -10.02
N SER A 3 -5.91 7.46 -8.91
CA SER A 3 -4.79 7.57 -7.98
C SER A 3 -3.51 6.99 -8.59
N PRO A 4 -2.33 7.55 -8.27
CA PRO A 4 -1.08 7.06 -8.81
C PRO A 4 -0.82 5.62 -8.32
N ILE A 5 -0.24 4.80 -9.21
CA ILE A 5 0.30 3.49 -8.85
C ILE A 5 1.45 3.70 -7.87
N ARG A 6 1.37 3.05 -6.71
CA ARG A 6 2.32 3.25 -5.62
C ARG A 6 2.53 2.00 -4.80
N LYS A 7 3.81 1.74 -4.49
CA LYS A 7 4.19 0.66 -3.57
C LYS A 7 3.88 1.09 -2.15
N ILE A 8 3.06 0.32 -1.45
CA ILE A 8 2.60 0.68 -0.09
C ILE A 8 3.36 -0.01 1.03
N TYR A 9 4.15 -1.03 0.73
CA TYR A 9 4.94 -1.76 1.72
C TYR A 9 6.24 -2.26 1.10
N PHE A 10 7.33 -2.20 1.86
CA PHE A 10 8.67 -2.55 1.40
C PHE A 10 9.15 -3.74 2.22
N GLY A 11 9.29 -4.87 1.56
CA GLY A 11 9.46 -6.18 2.18
C GLY A 11 8.46 -7.17 1.59
N ILE A 12 8.61 -8.44 1.97
CA ILE A 12 7.69 -9.52 1.59
C ILE A 12 6.72 -9.70 2.76
N ALA A 13 5.43 -9.43 2.53
CA ALA A 13 4.43 -9.60 3.55
C ALA A 13 4.14 -11.09 3.80
N ASP A 14 4.22 -11.50 5.06
CA ASP A 14 3.71 -12.79 5.52
C ASP A 14 2.18 -12.76 5.62
N ARG A 15 1.58 -13.87 6.08
CA ARG A 15 0.12 -14.00 6.20
C ARG A 15 -0.51 -12.92 7.07
N HIS A 16 0.04 -12.66 8.25
CA HIS A 16 -0.53 -11.69 9.18
C HIS A 16 -0.40 -10.27 8.62
N GLN A 17 0.77 -9.95 8.06
CA GLN A 17 1.01 -8.66 7.44
C GLN A 17 0.14 -8.44 6.21
N MET A 18 -0.09 -9.46 5.38
CA MET A 18 -0.96 -9.38 4.19
C MET A 18 -2.38 -8.95 4.57
N PHE A 19 -3.00 -9.62 5.55
CA PHE A 19 -4.34 -9.24 5.99
C PHE A 19 -4.40 -7.85 6.60
N ARG A 20 -3.38 -7.45 7.39
CA ARG A 20 -3.28 -6.06 7.89
C ARG A 20 -3.10 -5.03 6.77
N LEU A 21 -2.47 -5.40 5.66
CA LEU A 21 -2.34 -4.54 4.48
C LEU A 21 -3.65 -4.44 3.70
N PHE A 22 -4.47 -5.50 3.65
CA PHE A 22 -5.83 -5.41 3.09
C PHE A 22 -6.70 -4.45 3.90
N ASP A 23 -6.60 -4.51 5.23
CA ASP A 23 -7.39 -3.68 6.15
C ASP A 23 -6.71 -2.38 6.57
N ARG A 24 -5.68 -1.93 5.86
CA ARG A 24 -4.90 -0.73 6.25
C ARG A 24 -5.68 0.58 6.31
N HIS A 25 -6.92 0.60 5.82
CA HIS A 25 -7.83 1.74 5.86
C HIS A 25 -9.09 1.47 6.70
N ALA A 26 -9.13 0.38 7.48
CA ALA A 26 -10.32 -0.03 8.23
C ALA A 26 -10.79 0.97 9.30
N GLN A 27 -9.87 1.77 9.86
CA GLN A 27 -10.18 2.81 10.86
C GLN A 27 -10.68 4.13 10.27
N ARG A 28 -10.87 4.21 8.94
CA ARG A 28 -11.32 5.44 8.29
C ARG A 28 -12.74 5.80 8.74
N PRO A 29 -12.99 7.05 9.19
CA PRO A 29 -14.35 7.54 9.42
C PRO A 29 -15.18 7.45 8.15
N ASP A 30 -16.47 7.14 8.29
CA ASP A 30 -17.42 7.15 7.17
C ASP A 30 -17.04 6.24 5.98
N ARG A 31 -16.33 5.12 6.27
CA ARG A 31 -15.81 4.12 5.29
C ARG A 31 -16.81 3.66 4.21
N TRP A 32 -18.11 3.79 4.46
CA TRP A 32 -19.18 3.32 3.57
C TRP A 32 -20.03 4.44 2.95
N GLN A 33 -19.72 5.71 3.21
CA GLN A 33 -20.58 6.83 2.79
C GLN A 33 -20.16 7.45 1.45
N ASN A 34 -18.91 7.26 1.00
CA ASN A 34 -18.35 7.91 -0.18
C ASN A 34 -17.74 6.91 -1.18
N ASP A 35 -17.57 7.35 -2.44
CA ASP A 35 -16.77 6.60 -3.43
C ASP A 35 -15.29 6.73 -3.08
N ASP A 36 -14.78 5.70 -2.40
CA ASP A 36 -13.40 5.63 -1.93
C ASP A 36 -12.50 4.81 -2.85
N SER A 37 -12.96 4.50 -4.06
CA SER A 37 -12.24 3.67 -5.03
C SER A 37 -10.84 4.23 -5.30
N ALA A 38 -10.70 5.56 -5.36
CA ALA A 38 -9.42 6.25 -5.53
C ALA A 38 -8.45 6.00 -4.36
N LEU A 39 -8.92 5.74 -3.14
CA LEU A 39 -8.02 5.48 -2.01
C LEU A 39 -7.23 4.19 -2.24
N TYR A 40 -7.90 3.14 -2.73
CA TYR A 40 -7.31 1.82 -2.90
C TYR A 40 -6.66 1.63 -4.26
N ALA A 41 -7.23 2.24 -5.31
CA ALA A 41 -6.72 2.11 -6.66
C ALA A 41 -5.23 2.47 -6.74
N GLY A 42 -4.45 1.56 -7.35
CA GLY A 42 -3.03 1.76 -7.57
C GLY A 42 -2.14 1.32 -6.40
N GLU A 43 -2.68 0.86 -5.26
CA GLU A 43 -1.88 0.32 -4.16
C GLU A 43 -1.40 -1.10 -4.47
N TRP A 44 -0.11 -1.38 -4.25
CA TRP A 44 0.45 -2.72 -4.40
C TRP A 44 1.59 -3.01 -3.42
N PHE A 45 1.84 -4.30 -3.19
CA PHE A 45 2.94 -4.79 -2.36
C PHE A 45 3.30 -6.25 -2.71
N GLU A 46 4.47 -6.69 -2.22
CA GLU A 46 4.96 -8.05 -2.41
C GLU A 46 4.51 -8.96 -1.27
N ILE A 47 4.16 -10.20 -1.61
CA ILE A 47 3.73 -11.25 -0.69
C ILE A 47 4.59 -12.50 -0.90
N ALA A 48 4.64 -13.40 0.07
CA ALA A 48 5.28 -14.69 -0.16
C ALA A 48 4.40 -15.61 -1.00
N GLN A 49 5.01 -16.60 -1.66
CA GLN A 49 4.32 -17.59 -2.49
C GLN A 49 3.16 -18.27 -1.76
N ALA A 50 3.38 -18.70 -0.50
CA ALA A 50 2.36 -19.36 0.29
C ALA A 50 1.10 -18.50 0.52
N GLN A 51 1.23 -17.16 0.50
CA GLN A 51 0.09 -16.25 0.59
C GLN A 51 -0.63 -16.12 -0.75
N HIS A 52 0.11 -16.05 -1.85
CA HIS A 52 -0.45 -16.05 -3.19
C HIS A 52 -1.29 -17.31 -3.46
N ASP A 53 -0.69 -18.48 -3.21
CA ASP A 53 -1.33 -19.78 -3.42
C ASP A 53 -2.54 -19.95 -2.51
N TYR A 54 -2.41 -19.54 -1.24
CA TYR A 54 -3.54 -19.52 -0.31
C TYR A 54 -4.71 -18.66 -0.82
N MET A 55 -4.45 -17.46 -1.36
CA MET A 55 -5.51 -16.59 -1.89
C MET A 55 -6.18 -17.17 -3.14
N LEU A 56 -5.43 -17.94 -3.94
CA LEU A 56 -5.97 -18.66 -5.09
C LEU A 56 -6.89 -19.82 -4.68
N ASP A 57 -6.55 -20.52 -3.61
CA ASP A 57 -7.27 -21.72 -3.15
C ASP A 57 -8.53 -21.41 -2.33
N ILE A 58 -8.68 -20.18 -1.80
CA ILE A 58 -9.84 -19.81 -0.96
C ILE A 58 -11.15 -19.88 -1.75
N LEU A 59 -11.21 -19.27 -2.93
CA LEU A 59 -12.40 -19.19 -3.76
C LEU A 59 -12.02 -19.13 -5.25
N PRO A 60 -12.85 -19.67 -6.16
CA PRO A 60 -12.60 -19.56 -7.59
C PRO A 60 -12.43 -18.09 -7.99
N PRO A 61 -11.36 -17.73 -8.71
CA PRO A 61 -11.11 -16.34 -9.08
C PRO A 61 -12.20 -15.83 -10.04
N LEU A 62 -12.41 -14.52 -10.03
CA LEU A 62 -13.30 -13.86 -10.98
C LEU A 62 -12.85 -14.11 -12.42
N TRP A 63 -11.54 -14.01 -12.62
CA TRP A 63 -10.86 -14.39 -13.84
C TRP A 63 -9.41 -14.75 -13.52
N MET A 64 -8.83 -15.58 -14.38
CA MET A 64 -7.40 -15.89 -14.37
C MET A 64 -6.89 -15.81 -15.80
N ARG A 65 -5.73 -15.20 -15.99
CA ARG A 65 -5.06 -15.09 -17.30
C ARG A 65 -3.55 -15.16 -17.13
N GLY A 66 -2.98 -16.29 -17.52
CA GLY A 66 -1.56 -16.56 -17.30
C GLY A 66 -1.24 -16.47 -15.81
N ASP A 67 -0.21 -15.71 -15.48
CA ASP A 67 0.31 -15.57 -14.11
C ASP A 67 -0.42 -14.50 -13.27
N VAL A 68 -1.68 -14.19 -13.61
CA VAL A 68 -2.49 -13.16 -12.95
C VAL A 68 -3.91 -13.66 -12.70
N PHE A 69 -4.44 -13.41 -11.50
CA PHE A 69 -5.84 -13.65 -11.20
C PHE A 69 -6.45 -12.54 -10.35
N ALA A 70 -7.77 -12.35 -10.45
CA ALA A 70 -8.51 -11.39 -9.64
C ALA A 70 -9.52 -12.09 -8.72
N MET A 71 -9.70 -11.55 -7.53
CA MET A 71 -10.71 -12.01 -6.58
C MET A 71 -12.12 -11.60 -7.01
N ARG A 72 -13.12 -12.40 -6.61
CA ARG A 72 -14.55 -12.11 -6.87
C ARG A 72 -15.10 -11.06 -5.92
N GLU A 73 -14.47 -10.90 -4.76
CA GLU A 73 -14.84 -9.95 -3.72
C GLU A 73 -14.32 -8.57 -4.07
N PHE A 74 -15.24 -7.67 -4.40
CA PHE A 74 -14.93 -6.26 -4.60
C PHE A 74 -14.83 -5.55 -3.26
N LEU A 75 -13.78 -4.73 -3.12
CA LEU A 75 -13.54 -3.95 -1.92
C LEU A 75 -14.47 -2.73 -1.85
N THR A 76 -14.62 -2.04 -2.98
CA THR A 76 -15.53 -0.91 -3.18
C THR A 76 -15.71 -0.69 -4.67
N GLY A 77 -16.94 -0.39 -5.11
CA GLY A 77 -17.24 -0.17 -6.52
C GLY A 77 -16.70 -1.29 -7.41
N SER A 78 -15.78 -0.93 -8.31
CA SER A 78 -15.09 -1.83 -9.25
C SER A 78 -13.66 -2.21 -8.82
N ILE A 79 -13.23 -1.81 -7.62
CA ILE A 79 -11.90 -2.15 -7.09
C ILE A 79 -11.90 -3.55 -6.50
N THR A 80 -10.98 -4.39 -6.94
CA THR A 80 -10.75 -5.73 -6.36
C THR A 80 -9.26 -6.04 -6.20
N SER A 81 -8.98 -7.06 -5.40
CA SER A 81 -7.64 -7.63 -5.26
C SER A 81 -7.25 -8.39 -6.52
N VAL A 82 -6.09 -8.06 -7.08
CA VAL A 82 -5.45 -8.77 -8.18
C VAL A 82 -4.09 -9.29 -7.69
N PHE A 83 -3.82 -10.54 -7.99
CA PHE A 83 -2.60 -11.23 -7.62
C PHE A 83 -1.77 -11.55 -8.85
N TYR A 84 -0.45 -11.44 -8.70
CA TYR A 84 0.50 -11.60 -9.78
C TYR A 84 1.62 -12.55 -9.37
N THR A 85 1.98 -13.45 -10.28
CA THR A 85 3.26 -14.16 -10.29
C THR A 85 4.13 -13.56 -11.39
N LEU A 86 5.21 -12.87 -11.03
CA LEU A 86 6.05 -12.13 -11.98
C LEU A 86 7.48 -12.65 -11.94
N ASN A 87 8.04 -12.95 -13.10
CA ASN A 87 9.45 -13.26 -13.21
C ASN A 87 10.28 -11.98 -13.30
N ILE A 88 11.02 -11.67 -12.23
CA ILE A 88 11.80 -10.44 -12.09
C ILE A 88 13.25 -10.83 -11.80
N ASN A 89 14.17 -10.41 -12.66
CA ASN A 89 15.59 -10.76 -12.59
C ASN A 89 15.85 -12.28 -12.53
N GLY A 90 15.00 -13.07 -13.22
CA GLY A 90 15.11 -14.52 -13.31
C GLY A 90 14.51 -15.29 -12.12
N VAL A 91 13.88 -14.59 -11.17
CA VAL A 91 13.25 -15.19 -9.99
C VAL A 91 11.74 -14.93 -10.00
N PRO A 92 10.90 -15.97 -9.78
CA PRO A 92 9.47 -15.76 -9.58
C PRO A 92 9.22 -15.02 -8.26
N ARG A 93 8.45 -13.94 -8.32
CA ARG A 93 8.04 -13.11 -7.19
C ARG A 93 6.54 -12.88 -7.24
N PHE A 94 5.93 -12.71 -6.07
CA PHE A 94 4.47 -12.71 -5.94
C PHE A 94 3.98 -11.37 -5.38
N PHE A 95 2.93 -10.83 -5.98
CA PHE A 95 2.44 -9.50 -5.64
C PHE A 95 0.93 -9.49 -5.49
N HIS A 96 0.47 -8.57 -4.66
CA HIS A 96 -0.93 -8.15 -4.58
C HIS A 96 -1.03 -6.69 -5.00
N ALA A 97 -2.11 -6.36 -5.69
CA ALA A 97 -2.51 -4.98 -5.95
C ALA A 97 -4.03 -4.81 -5.92
N TYR A 98 -4.46 -3.57 -5.67
CA TYR A 98 -5.83 -3.15 -5.90
C TYR A 98 -5.96 -2.51 -7.29
N CYS A 99 -6.77 -3.12 -8.15
CA CYS A 99 -7.03 -2.65 -9.51
C CYS A 99 -8.50 -2.31 -9.71
N ASP A 100 -8.75 -1.28 -10.52
CA ASP A 100 -10.09 -0.90 -10.93
C ASP A 100 -10.49 -1.68 -12.18
N LEU A 101 -11.40 -2.64 -12.05
CA LEU A 101 -11.82 -3.47 -13.17
C LEU A 101 -12.83 -2.79 -14.12
N SER A 102 -13.29 -1.58 -13.79
CA SER A 102 -14.01 -0.76 -14.78
C SER A 102 -13.07 -0.34 -15.92
N ASP A 103 -11.77 -0.20 -15.62
CA ASP A 103 -10.71 -0.04 -16.60
C ASP A 103 -10.00 -1.38 -16.88
N ARG A 104 -10.27 -1.94 -18.06
CA ARG A 104 -9.65 -3.20 -18.51
C ARG A 104 -8.12 -3.16 -18.59
N ARG A 105 -7.50 -1.98 -18.63
CA ARG A 105 -6.05 -1.82 -18.66
C ARG A 105 -5.42 -1.84 -17.27
N SER A 106 -6.18 -1.49 -16.23
CA SER A 106 -5.66 -1.30 -14.86
C SER A 106 -4.81 -2.49 -14.35
N PRO A 107 -5.22 -3.77 -14.50
CA PRO A 107 -4.38 -4.89 -14.05
C PRO A 107 -3.06 -5.02 -14.82
N TYR A 108 -3.03 -4.66 -16.11
CA TYR A 108 -1.84 -4.79 -16.96
C TYR A 108 -0.89 -3.61 -16.77
N GLU A 109 -1.41 -2.39 -16.64
CA GLU A 109 -0.61 -1.20 -16.30
C GLU A 109 0.01 -1.35 -14.92
N MET A 110 -0.73 -1.91 -13.95
CA MET A 110 -0.21 -2.27 -12.64
C MET A 110 0.95 -3.27 -12.74
N ARG A 111 0.78 -4.35 -13.51
CA ARG A 111 1.84 -5.34 -13.74
C ARG A 111 3.10 -4.68 -14.28
N ASP A 112 2.96 -3.87 -15.33
CA ASP A 112 4.08 -3.25 -16.01
C ASP A 112 4.80 -2.27 -15.06
N ALA A 113 4.06 -1.50 -14.25
CA ALA A 113 4.61 -0.64 -13.21
C ALA A 113 5.37 -1.42 -12.11
N ILE A 114 4.85 -2.57 -11.66
CA ILE A 114 5.55 -3.43 -10.70
C ILE A 114 6.85 -3.95 -11.30
N VAL A 115 6.82 -4.45 -12.54
CA VAL A 115 8.02 -4.98 -13.21
C VAL A 115 9.07 -3.89 -13.40
N GLU A 116 8.68 -2.73 -13.94
CA GLU A 116 9.56 -1.57 -14.12
C GLU A 116 10.22 -1.18 -12.79
N ARG A 117 9.41 -1.07 -11.72
CA ARG A 117 9.86 -0.66 -10.40
C ARG A 117 10.81 -1.65 -9.74
N GLU A 118 10.50 -2.93 -9.81
CA GLU A 118 11.21 -3.99 -9.09
C GLU A 118 12.45 -4.51 -9.83
N ARG A 119 12.61 -4.17 -11.12
CA ARG A 119 13.83 -4.42 -11.89
C ARG A 119 14.95 -3.43 -11.55
N GLN A 120 14.63 -2.26 -11.01
CA GLN A 120 15.62 -1.24 -10.71
C GLN A 120 16.68 -1.76 -9.72
N PRO A 121 17.99 -1.68 -10.05
CA PRO A 121 19.05 -2.23 -9.21
C PRO A 121 19.19 -1.47 -7.89
N VAL A 122 18.95 -0.16 -7.91
CA VAL A 122 18.90 0.68 -6.72
C VAL A 122 17.46 0.81 -6.27
N LYS A 123 17.15 0.24 -5.10
CA LYS A 123 15.85 0.41 -4.46
C LYS A 123 15.76 1.80 -3.82
N ALA A 124 15.66 2.85 -4.62
CA ALA A 124 15.33 4.18 -4.13
C ALA A 124 13.93 4.18 -3.51
N MET A 125 13.60 5.08 -2.59
CA MET A 125 12.24 5.29 -2.08
C MET A 125 11.86 6.75 -2.19
N THR A 126 10.79 7.05 -2.92
CA THR A 126 10.20 8.40 -2.92
C THR A 126 9.71 8.77 -1.50
N ARG A 127 9.56 10.06 -1.23
CA ARG A 127 8.94 10.52 0.03
C ARG A 127 7.52 9.95 0.20
N GLY A 128 6.76 9.85 -0.89
CA GLY A 128 5.42 9.24 -0.90
C GLY A 128 5.46 7.78 -0.48
N GLU A 129 6.31 6.96 -1.09
CA GLU A 129 6.50 5.55 -0.73
C GLU A 129 6.95 5.37 0.73
N ARG A 130 7.81 6.25 1.25
CA ARG A 130 8.19 6.23 2.67
C ARG A 130 6.99 6.48 3.58
N ILE A 131 6.15 7.46 3.23
CA ILE A 131 4.90 7.75 3.93
C ILE A 131 3.94 6.55 3.89
N GLU A 132 3.78 5.93 2.72
CA GLU A 132 2.90 4.77 2.56
C GLU A 132 3.41 3.56 3.35
N HIS A 133 4.72 3.33 3.35
CA HIS A 133 5.35 2.29 4.15
C HIS A 133 5.16 2.53 5.65
N ILE A 134 5.40 3.75 6.14
CA ILE A 134 5.19 4.11 7.54
C ILE A 134 3.72 3.85 7.92
N TRP A 135 2.77 4.26 7.08
CA TRP A 135 1.36 3.95 7.32
C TRP A 135 1.17 2.44 7.45
N SER A 136 1.56 1.65 6.45
CA SER A 136 1.43 0.19 6.41
C SER A 136 2.07 -0.54 7.59
N ALA A 137 3.26 -0.12 8.01
CA ALA A 137 4.05 -0.79 9.02
C ALA A 137 3.65 -0.41 10.45
N THR A 138 3.01 0.75 10.64
CA THR A 138 2.60 1.19 11.98
C THR A 138 1.44 0.34 12.50
N HIS A 139 1.46 -0.02 13.79
CA HIS A 139 0.36 -0.73 14.43
C HIS A 139 -0.92 0.12 14.43
N ASP A 140 -2.08 -0.53 14.41
CA ASP A 140 -3.38 0.15 14.28
C ASP A 140 -3.70 1.04 15.50
N ASP A 141 -3.14 0.75 16.67
CA ASP A 141 -3.25 1.60 17.87
C ASP A 141 -2.39 2.87 17.80
N TYR A 142 -1.44 2.92 16.88
CA TYR A 142 -0.43 3.98 16.74
C TYR A 142 -0.58 4.81 15.46
N ARG A 143 -1.63 4.54 14.69
CA ARG A 143 -2.02 5.29 13.50
C ARG A 143 -3.53 5.51 13.51
N GLY A 144 -4.02 6.40 12.68
CA GLY A 144 -5.46 6.64 12.60
C GLY A 144 -5.81 7.75 11.63
N TYR A 145 -6.98 8.34 11.82
CA TYR A 145 -7.47 9.46 11.06
C TYR A 145 -7.76 10.64 11.99
N ALA A 146 -7.42 11.84 11.53
CA ALA A 146 -7.61 13.08 12.27
C ALA A 146 -9.11 13.30 12.57
N GLY A 147 -9.44 13.34 13.86
CA GLY A 147 -10.80 13.55 14.37
C GLY A 147 -11.06 15.00 14.79
N ALA A 148 -11.97 15.18 15.76
CA ALA A 148 -12.42 16.51 16.21
C ALA A 148 -11.31 17.39 16.81
N ASP A 149 -10.27 16.77 17.39
CA ASP A 149 -9.12 17.44 18.01
C ASP A 149 -8.19 18.14 16.98
N PHE A 150 -8.37 17.84 15.69
CA PHE A 150 -7.66 18.51 14.61
C PHE A 150 -8.50 19.65 14.02
N ARG A 151 -7.82 20.64 13.43
CA ARG A 151 -8.47 21.70 12.66
C ARG A 151 -9.42 21.10 11.61
N PRO A 152 -10.56 21.74 11.32
CA PRO A 152 -11.54 21.21 10.36
C PRO A 152 -10.93 20.81 9.00
N GLU A 153 -9.97 21.59 8.49
CA GLU A 153 -9.27 21.33 7.22
C GLU A 153 -8.37 20.07 7.22
N HIS A 154 -8.16 19.46 8.38
CA HIS A 154 -7.32 18.28 8.55
C HIS A 154 -8.10 17.03 8.91
N ARG A 155 -9.40 17.14 9.19
CA ARG A 155 -10.24 16.00 9.56
C ARG A 155 -10.27 14.97 8.43
N GLY A 156 -10.25 13.69 8.80
CA GLY A 156 -10.22 12.59 7.85
C GLY A 156 -8.86 12.37 7.14
N LYS A 157 -7.82 13.15 7.48
CA LYS A 157 -6.45 12.87 7.02
C LYS A 157 -5.76 11.84 7.89
N ARG A 158 -4.82 11.08 7.32
CA ARG A 158 -4.05 10.05 8.04
C ARG A 158 -3.14 10.67 9.10
N THR A 159 -3.11 10.09 10.29
CA THR A 159 -2.26 10.50 11.41
C THR A 159 -1.41 9.34 11.90
N VAL A 160 -0.26 9.66 12.50
CA VAL A 160 0.60 8.67 13.15
C VAL A 160 1.12 9.23 14.47
N ILE A 161 1.31 8.35 15.44
CA ILE A 161 1.91 8.71 16.72
C ILE A 161 3.35 9.18 16.53
N VAL A 162 3.77 10.26 17.17
CA VAL A 162 5.14 10.77 17.18
C VAL A 162 5.58 10.94 18.63
N TYR A 163 6.79 10.48 18.92
CA TYR A 163 7.42 10.61 20.23
C TYR A 163 8.36 11.81 20.23
N GLY A 164 8.26 12.68 21.23
CA GLY A 164 9.13 13.84 21.37
C GLY A 164 9.01 14.53 22.72
N LYS A 165 9.67 15.67 22.89
CA LYS A 165 9.43 16.57 24.03
C LYS A 165 8.39 17.63 23.62
N PRO A 166 7.35 17.90 24.44
CA PRO A 166 7.14 17.44 25.81
C PRO A 166 6.35 16.13 25.97
N GLY A 167 6.10 15.35 24.91
CA GLY A 167 5.46 14.04 25.04
C GLY A 167 5.09 13.36 23.72
N THR A 168 4.20 12.38 23.82
CA THR A 168 3.65 11.63 22.69
C THR A 168 2.42 12.35 22.14
N ARG A 169 2.34 12.52 20.82
CA ARG A 169 1.19 13.14 20.14
C ARG A 169 0.91 12.48 18.80
N PHE A 170 -0.29 12.61 18.28
CA PHE A 170 -0.57 12.30 16.88
C PHE A 170 -0.22 13.48 15.99
N GLU A 171 0.40 13.19 14.84
CA GLU A 171 0.76 14.18 13.83
C GLU A 171 0.23 13.73 12.47
N LEU A 172 -0.08 14.69 11.58
CA LEU A 172 -0.50 14.39 10.22
C LEU A 172 0.63 13.67 9.49
N LEU A 173 0.31 12.52 8.90
CA LEU A 173 1.27 11.66 8.23
C LEU A 173 1.98 12.37 7.06
N GLU A 174 1.23 13.21 6.32
CA GLU A 174 1.77 13.99 5.21
C GLU A 174 2.74 15.10 5.65
N CYS A 175 2.60 15.59 6.88
CA CYS A 175 3.38 16.70 7.45
C CYS A 175 4.66 16.25 8.16
N LEU A 176 4.94 14.95 8.23
CA LEU A 176 6.16 14.46 8.86
C LEU A 176 7.41 15.06 8.19
N SER A 177 8.31 15.60 9.00
CA SER A 177 9.63 16.02 8.56
C SER A 177 10.49 14.82 8.13
N ASP A 178 11.52 15.06 7.33
CA ASP A 178 12.44 14.01 6.87
C ASP A 178 13.12 13.28 8.04
N ARG A 179 13.40 13.99 9.14
CA ARG A 179 13.91 13.39 10.38
C ARG A 179 12.90 12.40 10.97
N GLN A 180 11.64 12.80 11.13
CA GLN A 180 10.59 11.92 11.66
C GLN A 180 10.32 10.73 10.73
N ILE A 181 10.34 10.94 9.42
CA ILE A 181 10.22 9.86 8.42
C ILE A 181 11.37 8.87 8.62
N SER A 182 12.61 9.34 8.69
CA SER A 182 13.79 8.49 8.91
C SER A 182 13.70 7.70 10.21
N GLU A 183 13.31 8.33 11.32
CA GLU A 183 13.15 7.66 12.63
C GLU A 183 12.11 6.54 12.60
N LYS A 184 11.04 6.70 11.83
CA LYS A 184 9.95 5.74 11.70
C LYS A 184 10.23 4.60 10.74
N LEU A 185 11.15 4.77 9.81
CA LEU A 185 11.55 3.71 8.89
C LEU A 185 12.41 2.66 9.61
N PRO A 186 12.27 1.37 9.28
CA PRO A 186 13.24 0.34 9.63
C PRO A 186 14.65 0.73 9.19
N VAL A 187 15.67 0.37 9.98
CA VAL A 187 17.07 0.78 9.77
C VAL A 187 17.53 0.58 8.32
N HIS A 188 17.23 -0.58 7.73
CA HIS A 188 17.64 -0.91 6.36
C HIS A 188 16.94 -0.06 5.27
N LEU A 189 15.82 0.61 5.58
CA LEU A 189 15.11 1.50 4.64
C LEU A 189 15.51 2.98 4.80
N ARG A 190 16.10 3.37 5.94
CA ARG A 190 16.48 4.77 6.21
C ARG A 190 17.51 5.31 5.21
N HIS A 191 18.42 4.43 4.80
CA HIS A 191 19.57 4.76 3.96
C HIS A 191 19.30 4.59 2.47
N LEU A 192 18.09 4.18 2.07
CA LEU A 192 17.74 4.08 0.66
C LEU A 192 17.70 5.49 0.05
N PRO A 193 18.29 5.68 -1.14
CA PRO A 193 18.33 7.00 -1.76
C PRO A 193 16.92 7.49 -2.13
N LEU A 194 16.76 8.80 -2.25
CA LEU A 194 15.62 9.36 -2.97
C LEU A 194 15.85 9.13 -4.48
N PRO A 195 14.81 8.91 -5.29
CA PRO A 195 14.98 8.88 -6.73
C PRO A 195 15.56 10.22 -7.19
N GLU A 196 16.56 10.18 -8.07
CA GLU A 196 16.97 11.38 -8.77
C GLU A 196 15.77 11.92 -9.56
N ALA A 197 15.56 13.23 -9.53
CA ALA A 197 14.54 13.85 -10.36
C ALA A 197 14.93 13.59 -11.82
N ALA A 198 14.14 12.77 -12.51
CA ALA A 198 14.25 12.56 -13.94
C ALA A 198 13.81 13.81 -14.71
#